data_AF-A0A3C0C8N0-F1
#
_entry.id   AF-A0A3C0C8N0-F1
#
_cell.length_a   1.000
_cell.length_b   1.000
_cell.length_c   1.000
_cell.angle_alpha   90.00
_cell.angle_beta   90.00
_cell.angle_gamma   90.00
#
_symmetry.space_group_name_H-M   'P 1'
#
loop_
_entity.id
_entity.type
_entity.pdbx_description
1 polymer ?
#
loop_
_entity_poly.entity_id
_entity_poly.type
_entity_poly.pdbx_seq_one_letter_code
_entity_poly.pdbx_strand_id
1 'polypeptide(L)'
;MGSQDNLSEKNASTENAQVAEQQDKQPQTQAAVDQSTAQNAVADTKSANVQPEGSRFDHIKETLELLYELFPQAFIKEGNCKPLKIGIFADLRAAIAGRDDVTVTKVRAALSYYTSRLRYLFCLKEGAKRVGLDGSEGDAVSKEHAEFAKAKFDEINGKR
;
A
#
# COMPACT_ATOMS: atom_id res chain seq x y z
N MET A 1 80.20 10.17 -2.19
CA MET A 1 80.57 10.95 -3.40
C MET A 1 79.59 10.54 -4.49
N GLY A 2 78.79 11.48 -4.99
CA GLY A 2 77.83 11.20 -6.08
C GLY A 2 76.37 11.30 -5.67
N SER A 3 75.97 12.45 -5.15
CA SER A 3 74.59 12.93 -5.25
C SER A 3 74.16 12.99 -6.71
N GLN A 4 72.92 12.63 -7.01
CA GLN A 4 72.08 13.42 -7.91
C GLN A 4 70.62 12.98 -7.79
N ASP A 5 69.86 13.89 -7.19
CA ASP A 5 68.45 14.16 -7.46
C ASP A 5 68.12 13.97 -8.94
N ASN A 6 67.01 13.27 -9.23
CA ASN A 6 66.27 13.56 -10.43
C ASN A 6 64.84 13.94 -10.07
N LEU A 7 64.46 15.06 -10.68
CA LEU A 7 63.38 15.94 -10.39
C LEU A 7 62.20 15.54 -11.29
N SER A 8 61.00 15.55 -10.71
CA SER A 8 59.75 16.03 -11.29
C SER A 8 59.55 15.88 -12.82
N GLU A 9 58.50 15.18 -13.24
CA GLU A 9 57.32 15.81 -13.86
C GLU A 9 56.42 14.81 -14.59
N LYS A 10 55.11 14.94 -14.29
CA LYS A 10 54.01 14.99 -15.25
C LYS A 10 53.84 13.81 -16.22
N ASN A 11 52.97 12.88 -15.81
CA ASN A 11 51.96 12.36 -16.72
C ASN A 11 50.61 12.87 -16.18
N ALA A 12 50.21 14.11 -16.49
CA ALA A 12 49.53 14.47 -17.74
C ALA A 12 48.28 13.61 -17.94
N SER A 13 47.24 14.03 -17.21
CA SER A 13 45.85 13.77 -17.54
C SER A 13 45.52 14.23 -18.96
N THR A 14 44.54 13.55 -19.54
CA THR A 14 43.64 14.02 -20.60
C THR A 14 44.17 13.90 -22.03
N GLU A 15 43.58 12.99 -22.81
CA GLU A 15 42.85 13.34 -24.05
C GLU A 15 42.20 12.09 -24.66
N ASN A 16 40.93 11.88 -24.28
CA ASN A 16 39.86 11.66 -25.26
C ASN A 16 38.58 12.14 -24.52
N ALA A 17 38.25 13.44 -24.53
CA ALA A 17 37.76 14.22 -25.66
C ALA A 17 36.60 13.50 -26.38
N GLN A 18 35.45 14.10 -26.66
CA GLN A 18 34.83 15.34 -26.24
C GLN A 18 33.43 15.22 -26.83
N VAL A 19 32.39 15.18 -25.98
CA VAL A 19 31.06 15.65 -26.40
C VAL A 19 30.49 16.47 -25.25
N ALA A 20 31.03 17.69 -25.18
CA ALA A 20 30.32 18.91 -24.84
C ALA A 20 29.00 19.01 -25.64
N GLU A 21 27.95 19.74 -25.27
CA GLU A 21 27.75 20.81 -24.29
C GLU A 21 26.23 21.07 -24.18
N GLN A 22 25.81 21.65 -23.05
CA GLN A 22 24.69 22.60 -22.86
C GLN A 22 23.25 22.08 -23.09
N GLN A 23 22.46 21.90 -22.04
CA GLN A 23 21.66 22.95 -21.35
C GLN A 23 20.83 23.78 -22.34
N ASP A 24 19.51 23.56 -22.36
CA ASP A 24 18.51 24.55 -21.96
C ASP A 24 17.08 23.98 -22.13
N LYS A 25 16.17 24.47 -21.29
CA LYS A 25 14.70 24.41 -21.37
C LYS A 25 13.96 23.09 -21.10
N GLN A 26 13.23 23.14 -19.98
CA GLN A 26 11.83 22.72 -19.89
C GLN A 26 11.11 22.71 -21.25
N PRO A 27 10.27 21.70 -21.48
CA PRO A 27 8.96 21.94 -22.06
C PRO A 27 7.88 21.61 -21.03
N GLN A 28 7.39 22.66 -20.39
CA GLN A 28 5.97 22.72 -20.07
C GLN A 28 5.23 22.99 -21.39
N THR A 29 4.53 21.99 -21.91
CA THR A 29 3.44 22.13 -22.89
C THR A 29 2.59 20.86 -22.75
N GLN A 30 1.48 20.84 -22.01
CA GLN A 30 0.16 21.38 -22.38
C GLN A 30 -0.23 21.14 -23.84
N ALA A 31 -0.90 20.00 -24.08
CA ALA A 31 -2.01 19.81 -25.01
C ALA A 31 -2.70 18.49 -24.62
N ALA A 32 -3.84 18.54 -23.92
CA ALA A 32 -5.17 18.52 -24.53
C ALA A 32 -5.53 17.15 -25.15
N VAL A 33 -6.04 16.26 -24.30
CA VAL A 33 -7.11 15.30 -24.64
C VAL A 33 -8.18 15.50 -23.56
N ASP A 34 -9.05 16.48 -23.80
CA ASP A 34 -10.38 16.32 -24.38
C ASP A 34 -11.30 15.41 -23.54
N GLN A 35 -12.09 16.12 -22.74
CA GLN A 35 -13.47 15.88 -22.35
C GLN A 35 -13.98 14.42 -22.35
N SER A 36 -14.04 13.85 -21.16
CA SER A 36 -15.28 13.18 -20.75
C SER A 36 -15.64 13.55 -19.32
N THR A 37 -16.45 14.59 -19.25
CA THR A 37 -17.37 14.89 -18.16
C THR A 37 -18.36 13.73 -18.02
N ALA A 38 -18.22 12.94 -16.98
CA ALA A 38 -19.31 12.17 -16.40
C ALA A 38 -18.98 12.04 -14.90
N GLN A 39 -19.29 13.04 -14.07
CA GLN A 39 -20.59 13.08 -13.41
C GLN A 39 -21.18 11.68 -13.25
N ASN A 40 -20.58 10.84 -12.42
CA ASN A 40 -21.28 9.67 -11.89
C ASN A 40 -21.91 10.05 -10.55
N ALA A 41 -22.83 11.01 -10.63
CA ALA A 41 -23.98 11.08 -9.75
C ALA A 41 -25.14 10.47 -10.56
N VAL A 42 -25.49 9.21 -10.29
CA VAL A 42 -26.79 8.79 -9.73
C VAL A 42 -26.96 7.29 -9.96
N ALA A 43 -27.00 6.53 -8.86
CA ALA A 43 -27.78 5.31 -8.78
C ALA A 43 -28.03 5.01 -7.30
N ASP A 44 -28.80 5.90 -6.67
CA ASP A 44 -29.67 5.49 -5.59
C ASP A 44 -30.82 4.70 -6.23
N THR A 45 -30.68 3.38 -6.35
CA THR A 45 -31.84 2.47 -6.46
C THR A 45 -31.45 1.07 -5.99
N LYS A 46 -31.78 0.81 -4.73
CA LYS A 46 -32.43 -0.43 -4.25
C LYS A 46 -31.76 -1.76 -4.65
N SER A 47 -30.76 -2.20 -3.88
CA SER A 47 -30.60 -3.64 -3.63
C SER A 47 -31.29 -3.99 -2.32
N ALA A 48 -32.58 -4.31 -2.46
CA ALA A 48 -33.28 -5.09 -1.44
C ALA A 48 -32.86 -6.55 -1.66
N ASN A 49 -32.03 -7.11 -0.79
CA ASN A 49 -32.15 -8.53 -0.45
C ASN A 49 -31.48 -8.88 0.90
N VAL A 50 -32.33 -9.36 1.81
CA VAL A 50 -32.12 -10.01 3.12
C VAL A 50 -31.10 -9.39 4.07
N GLN A 51 -31.62 -8.61 5.03
CA GLN A 51 -30.93 -8.31 6.28
C GLN A 51 -30.91 -9.58 7.16
N PRO A 52 -29.77 -10.04 7.67
CA PRO A 52 -29.74 -10.67 8.98
C PRO A 52 -29.79 -9.55 10.04
N GLU A 53 -30.76 -9.64 10.95
CA GLU A 53 -30.92 -8.81 12.14
C GLU A 53 -29.60 -8.77 12.95
N GLY A 54 -28.84 -7.67 12.87
CA GLY A 54 -27.53 -7.58 13.51
C GLY A 54 -27.07 -6.14 13.72
N SER A 55 -26.26 -5.91 14.75
CA SER A 55 -25.66 -4.59 14.98
C SER A 55 -24.63 -4.30 13.88
N ARG A 56 -24.30 -3.01 13.65
CA ARG A 56 -23.22 -2.61 12.71
C ARG A 56 -21.92 -3.41 12.90
N PHE A 57 -21.62 -3.76 14.14
CA PHE A 57 -20.46 -4.57 14.51
C PHE A 57 -20.55 -6.03 14.08
N ASP A 58 -21.75 -6.61 14.10
CA ASP A 58 -21.98 -7.99 13.68
C ASP A 58 -21.80 -8.10 12.17
N HIS A 59 -22.29 -7.14 11.39
CA HIS A 59 -22.02 -7.08 9.95
C HIS A 59 -20.52 -6.93 9.63
N ILE A 60 -19.77 -6.20 10.45
CA ILE A 60 -18.32 -6.07 10.29
C ILE A 60 -17.62 -7.42 10.53
N LYS A 61 -18.05 -8.17 11.56
CA LYS A 61 -17.52 -9.50 11.85
C LYS A 61 -17.87 -10.50 10.74
N GLU A 62 -19.12 -10.54 10.33
CA GLU A 62 -19.62 -11.39 9.23
C GLU A 62 -18.84 -11.12 7.95
N THR A 63 -18.66 -9.85 7.60
CA THR A 63 -17.84 -9.46 6.44
C THR A 63 -16.39 -9.92 6.59
N LEU A 64 -15.79 -9.80 7.79
CA LEU A 64 -14.43 -10.29 8.03
C LEU A 64 -14.32 -11.81 7.89
N GLU A 65 -15.31 -12.57 8.36
CA GLU A 65 -15.34 -14.03 8.23
C GLU A 65 -15.37 -14.46 6.76
N LEU A 66 -16.22 -13.82 5.95
CA LEU A 66 -16.22 -14.03 4.51
C LEU A 66 -14.88 -13.69 3.88
N LEU A 67 -14.24 -12.58 4.29
CA LEU A 67 -12.91 -12.23 3.77
C LEU A 67 -11.83 -13.26 4.16
N TYR A 68 -11.92 -13.89 5.33
CA TYR A 68 -10.99 -14.97 5.72
C TYR A 68 -11.16 -16.22 4.85
N GLU A 69 -12.38 -16.57 4.48
CA GLU A 69 -12.68 -17.73 3.64
C GLU A 69 -12.31 -17.49 2.17
N LEU A 70 -12.60 -16.29 1.66
CA LEU A 70 -12.31 -15.92 0.28
C LEU A 70 -10.83 -15.67 0.02
N PHE A 71 -10.14 -15.06 0.99
CA PHE A 71 -8.78 -14.57 0.82
C PHE A 71 -7.86 -15.01 1.97
N PRO A 72 -7.65 -16.33 2.15
CA PRO A 72 -6.87 -16.87 3.27
C PRO A 72 -5.39 -16.47 3.22
N GLN A 73 -4.89 -16.03 2.06
CA GLN A 73 -3.50 -15.56 1.90
C GLN A 73 -3.29 -14.18 2.51
N ALA A 74 -4.25 -13.26 2.31
CA ALA A 74 -4.18 -11.89 2.78
C ALA A 74 -4.75 -11.72 4.20
N PHE A 75 -5.88 -12.39 4.47
CA PHE A 75 -6.61 -12.29 5.72
C PHE A 75 -6.48 -13.59 6.51
N ILE A 76 -5.82 -13.51 7.66
CA ILE A 76 -5.60 -14.66 8.53
C ILE A 76 -6.53 -14.57 9.75
N LYS A 77 -7.42 -15.56 9.91
CA LYS A 77 -8.39 -15.64 11.03
C LYS A 77 -7.70 -15.90 12.36
N GLU A 78 -6.73 -16.83 12.38
CA GLU A 78 -5.99 -17.23 13.57
C GLU A 78 -4.51 -17.38 13.26
N GLY A 79 -3.64 -16.87 14.14
CA GLY A 79 -2.19 -16.90 13.98
C GLY A 79 -1.55 -15.55 13.68
N ASN A 80 -0.36 -15.59 13.07
CA ASN A 80 0.42 -14.41 12.75
C ASN A 80 -0.24 -13.65 11.61
N CYS A 81 -0.82 -12.49 11.92
CA CYS A 81 -1.32 -11.58 10.89
C CYS A 81 -0.15 -11.17 9.98
N LYS A 82 -0.44 -10.96 8.69
CA LYS A 82 0.54 -10.41 7.75
C LYS A 82 0.18 -8.96 7.43
N PRO A 83 1.15 -8.07 7.19
CA PRO A 83 0.85 -6.71 6.75
C PRO A 83 0.19 -6.74 5.38
N LEU A 84 -0.90 -5.99 5.21
CA LEU A 84 -1.62 -5.95 3.94
C LEU A 84 -0.96 -4.97 2.96
N LYS A 85 -1.13 -5.25 1.66
CA LYS A 85 -0.75 -4.33 0.59
C LYS A 85 -1.46 -2.97 0.73
N ILE A 86 -0.74 -1.88 0.46
CA ILE A 86 -1.33 -0.54 0.40
C ILE A 86 -2.28 -0.52 -0.80
N GLY A 87 -3.51 -0.05 -0.60
CA GLY A 87 -4.50 -0.01 -1.67
C GLY A 87 -5.19 -1.35 -1.95
N ILE A 88 -5.03 -2.37 -1.09
CA ILE A 88 -5.73 -3.66 -1.20
C ILE A 88 -7.26 -3.53 -1.31
N PHE A 89 -7.81 -2.39 -0.88
CA PHE A 89 -9.22 -2.08 -1.06
C PHE A 89 -9.65 -1.98 -2.53
N ALA A 90 -8.78 -1.51 -3.43
CA ALA A 90 -9.08 -1.45 -4.85
C ALA A 90 -9.18 -2.87 -5.44
N ASP A 91 -8.25 -3.74 -5.07
CA ASP A 91 -8.26 -5.16 -5.46
C ASP A 91 -9.50 -5.88 -4.90
N LEU A 92 -9.82 -5.63 -3.63
CA LEU A 92 -11.03 -6.16 -3.00
C LEU A 92 -12.28 -5.70 -3.74
N ARG A 93 -12.38 -4.40 -4.08
CA ARG A 93 -13.51 -3.86 -4.85
C ARG A 93 -13.68 -4.58 -6.18
N ALA A 94 -12.60 -4.85 -6.90
CA ALA A 94 -12.65 -5.59 -8.15
C ALA A 94 -13.11 -7.04 -7.94
N ALA A 95 -12.64 -7.70 -6.89
CA ALA A 95 -13.01 -9.08 -6.57
C ALA A 95 -14.47 -9.23 -6.11
N ILE A 96 -15.04 -8.23 -5.43
CA ILE A 96 -16.45 -8.25 -4.98
C ILE A 96 -17.42 -7.66 -6.00
N ALA A 97 -16.96 -7.01 -7.09
CA ALA A 97 -17.84 -6.36 -8.05
C ALA A 97 -18.81 -7.33 -8.76
N GLY A 98 -18.54 -8.63 -8.73
CA GLY A 98 -19.42 -9.69 -9.24
C GLY A 98 -20.15 -10.49 -8.16
N ARG A 99 -20.14 -10.06 -6.89
CA ARG A 99 -20.72 -10.79 -5.76
C ARG A 99 -21.71 -9.91 -5.00
N ASP A 100 -22.91 -10.43 -4.74
CA ASP A 100 -23.95 -9.73 -3.97
C ASP A 100 -23.80 -9.93 -2.44
N ASP A 101 -22.91 -10.83 -2.03
CA ASP A 101 -22.73 -11.26 -0.65
C ASP A 101 -22.14 -10.14 0.24
N VAL A 102 -21.33 -9.25 -0.35
CA VAL A 102 -20.60 -8.19 0.37
C VAL A 102 -20.59 -6.88 -0.39
N THR A 103 -20.97 -5.79 0.28
CA THR A 103 -20.94 -4.45 -0.32
C THR A 103 -19.63 -3.72 -0.01
N VAL A 104 -19.24 -2.82 -0.91
CA VAL A 104 -18.04 -1.97 -0.78
C VAL A 104 -17.98 -1.24 0.58
N THR A 105 -19.12 -0.76 1.06
CA THR A 105 -19.23 -0.08 2.35
C THR A 105 -18.94 -1.01 3.53
N LYS A 106 -19.48 -2.24 3.51
CA LYS A 106 -19.21 -3.26 4.54
C LYS A 106 -17.73 -3.65 4.54
N VAL A 107 -17.14 -3.87 3.36
CA VAL A 107 -15.71 -4.18 3.23
C VAL A 107 -14.83 -3.06 3.78
N ARG A 108 -15.16 -1.79 3.51
CA ARG A 108 -14.40 -0.66 4.08
C ARG A 108 -14.47 -0.62 5.60
N ALA A 109 -15.65 -0.86 6.17
CA ALA A 109 -15.84 -0.90 7.62
C ALA A 109 -15.05 -2.07 8.26
N ALA A 110 -15.14 -3.25 7.64
CA ALA A 110 -14.40 -4.45 8.02
C ALA A 110 -12.88 -4.26 7.97
N LEU A 111 -12.37 -3.69 6.87
CA LEU A 111 -10.96 -3.43 6.68
C LEU A 111 -10.43 -2.43 7.72
N SER A 112 -11.14 -1.32 7.91
CA SER A 112 -10.76 -0.31 8.92
C SER A 112 -10.71 -0.90 10.32
N TYR A 113 -11.67 -1.77 10.66
CA TYR A 113 -11.69 -2.46 11.94
C TYR A 113 -10.55 -3.49 12.07
N TYR A 114 -10.22 -4.22 11.01
CA TYR A 114 -9.11 -5.17 10.96
C TYR A 114 -7.77 -4.48 11.20
N THR A 115 -7.50 -3.37 10.51
CA THR A 115 -6.24 -2.64 10.60
C THR A 115 -6.07 -1.87 11.91
N SER A 116 -7.17 -1.62 12.63
CA SER A 116 -7.16 -0.91 13.92
C SER A 116 -6.99 -1.83 15.13
N ARG A 117 -6.87 -3.15 14.92
CA ARG A 117 -6.67 -4.12 16.02
C ARG A 117 -5.21 -4.28 16.38
N LEU A 118 -4.96 -4.50 17.68
CA LEU A 118 -3.61 -4.76 18.23
C LEU A 118 -2.88 -5.87 17.47
N ARG A 119 -3.60 -6.93 17.06
CA ARG A 119 -3.02 -8.03 16.28
C ARG A 119 -2.42 -7.56 14.96
N TYR A 120 -3.08 -6.65 14.24
CA TYR A 120 -2.57 -6.13 12.97
C TYR A 120 -1.35 -5.24 13.20
N LEU A 121 -1.42 -4.35 14.20
CA LEU A 121 -0.33 -3.44 14.55
C LEU A 121 0.93 -4.18 15.00
N PHE A 122 0.78 -5.30 15.71
CA PHE A 122 1.92 -6.13 16.15
C PHE A 122 2.70 -6.78 14.98
N CYS A 123 2.01 -7.05 13.88
CA CYS A 123 2.58 -7.69 12.70
C CYS A 123 3.19 -6.69 11.70
N LEU A 124 2.89 -5.39 11.86
CA LEU A 124 3.54 -4.31 11.10
C LEU A 124 4.96 -4.09 11.63
N LYS A 125 5.91 -4.87 11.12
CA LYS A 125 7.34 -4.73 11.38
C LYS A 125 8.05 -4.22 10.12
N GLU A 126 9.09 -3.42 10.33
CA GLU A 126 9.95 -2.94 9.25
C GLU A 126 10.50 -4.14 8.44
N GLY A 127 10.49 -4.01 7.11
CA GLY A 127 11.00 -5.06 6.22
C GLY A 127 10.07 -6.28 6.06
N ALA A 128 8.92 -6.31 6.72
CA ALA A 128 7.94 -7.36 6.49
C ALA A 128 7.34 -7.22 5.08
N LYS A 129 7.29 -8.32 4.33
CA LYS A 129 6.67 -8.36 3.00
C LYS A 129 5.16 -8.19 3.14
N ARG A 130 4.59 -7.18 2.48
CA ARG A 130 3.14 -7.02 2.41
C ARG A 130 2.55 -8.15 1.56
N VAL A 131 1.34 -8.57 1.90
CA VAL A 131 0.63 -9.61 1.14
C VAL A 131 -0.56 -8.99 0.42
N GLY A 132 -0.63 -9.27 -0.88
CA GLY A 132 -1.76 -8.96 -1.75
C GLY A 132 -2.90 -9.96 -1.59
N LEU A 133 -4.03 -9.68 -2.23
CA LEU A 133 -5.26 -10.48 -2.14
C LEU A 133 -5.05 -11.95 -2.58
N ASP A 134 -4.22 -12.13 -3.58
CA ASP A 134 -3.84 -13.38 -4.24
C ASP A 134 -2.59 -14.05 -3.63
N GLY A 135 -2.00 -13.44 -2.59
CA GLY A 135 -0.74 -13.91 -2.01
C GLY A 135 0.51 -13.32 -2.67
N SER A 136 0.36 -12.43 -3.66
CA SER A 136 1.47 -11.68 -4.24
C SER A 136 2.27 -10.94 -3.16
N GLU A 137 3.60 -11.03 -3.26
CA GLU A 137 4.52 -10.24 -2.46
C GLU A 137 4.39 -8.77 -2.89
N GLY A 138 3.83 -7.94 -2.02
CA GLY A 138 3.82 -6.50 -2.19
C GLY A 138 5.09 -5.86 -1.64
N ASP A 139 5.06 -4.53 -1.54
CA ASP A 139 6.18 -3.75 -1.03
C ASP A 139 6.51 -4.09 0.43
N ALA A 140 7.77 -3.91 0.80
CA ALA A 140 8.17 -4.01 2.20
C ALA A 140 7.51 -2.90 3.04
N VAL A 141 7.17 -3.20 4.29
CA VAL A 141 6.73 -2.18 5.24
C VAL A 141 7.89 -1.21 5.50
N SER A 142 7.71 0.05 5.10
CA SER A 142 8.64 1.15 5.40
C SER A 142 8.73 1.40 6.91
N LYS A 143 9.89 1.89 7.35
CA LYS A 143 10.16 2.22 8.75
C LYS A 143 9.12 3.16 9.35
N GLU A 144 8.70 4.18 8.60
CA GLU A 144 7.68 5.15 9.04
C GLU A 144 6.34 4.47 9.38
N HIS A 145 5.93 3.48 8.59
CA HIS A 145 4.70 2.74 8.84
C HIS A 145 4.81 1.80 10.03
N ALA A 146 5.98 1.18 10.24
CA ALA A 146 6.24 0.35 11.41
C ALA A 146 6.26 1.20 12.70
N GLU A 147 6.89 2.38 12.67
CA GLU A 147 6.91 3.32 13.79
C GLU A 147 5.51 3.82 14.13
N PHE A 148 4.71 4.19 13.13
CA PHE A 148 3.31 4.58 13.34
C PHE A 148 2.49 3.44 13.95
N ALA A 149 2.66 2.21 13.46
CA ALA A 149 1.95 1.04 13.97
C ALA A 149 2.34 0.75 15.43
N LYS A 150 3.63 0.87 15.77
CA LYS A 150 4.12 0.74 17.14
C LYS A 150 3.52 1.80 18.06
N ALA A 151 3.52 3.07 17.66
CA ALA A 151 2.90 4.14 18.44
C ALA A 151 1.40 3.89 18.69
N LYS A 152 0.68 3.41 17.66
CA LYS A 152 -0.73 3.03 17.79
C LYS A 152 -0.94 1.80 18.67
N PHE A 153 -0.03 0.83 18.61
CA PHE A 153 -0.06 -0.34 19.46
C PHE A 153 0.06 0.07 20.93
N ASP A 154 1.04 0.90 21.27
CA ASP A 154 1.23 1.41 22.64
C ASP A 154 0.01 2.21 23.12
N GLU A 155 -0.56 3.08 22.26
CA GLU A 155 -1.76 3.86 22.59
C GLU A 155 -2.98 2.96 22.91
N ILE A 156 -3.21 1.91 22.12
CA ILE A 156 -4.36 1.02 22.30
C ILE A 156 -4.11 0.03 23.44
N ASN A 157 -2.88 -0.45 23.61
CA ASN A 157 -2.51 -1.38 24.65
C ASN A 157 -2.53 -0.73 26.05
N GLY A 158 -2.11 0.53 26.15
CA GLY A 158 -2.11 1.28 27.43
C GLY A 158 -3.49 1.79 27.86
N LYS A 159 -4.48 1.82 26.97
CA LYS A 159 -5.87 2.20 27.27
C LYS A 159 -6.72 1.05 27.82
N ARG A 160 -6.13 -0.12 28.04
CA ARG A 160 -6.82 -1.36 28.42
C ARG A 160 -6.61 -1.67 29.89
#